data_AF-A7IKW1-F1
#
_entry.id   AF-A7IKW1-F1
#
_cell.length_a   1.000
_cell.length_b   1.000
_cell.length_c   1.000
_cell.angle_alpha   90.00
_cell.angle_beta   90.00
_cell.angle_gamma   90.00
#
_symmetry.space_group_name_H-M   'P 1'
#
loop_
_entity.id
_entity.type
_entity.pdbx_description
1 polymer ?
#
loop_
_entity_poly.entity_id
_entity_poly.type
_entity_poly.pdbx_seq_one_letter_code
_entity_poly.pdbx_strand_id
1 'polypeptide(L)'
;MSERSPSRRSLLKGATAALLTVPATITALEADPLRALVAAYRDECARLNAIPGDIPDDEPTPVWEALNEGPLPVAATKEGAMDALRLAIEMHKDFTYTKAVPNLMQAALGFLEGGIS
;
A
#
# COMPACT_ATOMS: atom_id res chain seq x y z
N MET A 1 50.16 6.52 -2.17
CA MET A 1 50.32 6.31 -0.71
C MET A 1 49.36 7.24 0.01
N SER A 2 48.43 6.62 0.72
CA SER A 2 47.58 7.11 1.83
C SER A 2 46.67 8.31 1.59
N GLU A 3 45.45 7.96 1.19
CA GLU A 3 44.19 8.61 1.55
C GLU A 3 44.18 9.01 3.03
N ARG A 4 43.89 10.28 3.32
CA ARG A 4 43.53 10.72 4.67
C ARG A 4 42.02 10.77 4.76
N SER A 5 41.43 9.67 5.24
CA SER A 5 40.05 9.65 5.73
C SER A 5 39.85 10.72 6.81
N PRO A 6 38.85 11.62 6.68
CA PRO A 6 38.39 12.40 7.81
C PRO A 6 37.64 11.49 8.80
N SER A 7 38.07 11.61 10.05
CA SER A 7 37.70 10.82 11.22
C SER A 7 36.21 10.90 11.55
N ARG A 8 35.58 9.73 11.75
CA ARG A 8 34.14 9.49 12.04
C ARG A 8 33.67 10.01 13.42
N ARG A 9 34.36 10.98 14.02
CA ARG A 9 34.14 11.37 15.43
C ARG A 9 33.53 12.75 15.65
N SER A 10 33.06 13.43 14.60
CA SER A 10 32.42 14.76 14.72
C SER A 10 30.92 14.80 14.39
N LEU A 11 30.25 13.66 14.21
CA LEU A 11 28.86 13.58 13.73
C LEU A 11 27.83 13.15 14.79
N LEU A 12 28.06 13.43 16.07
CA LEU A 12 27.07 13.14 17.12
C LEU A 12 26.98 14.28 18.14
N LYS A 13 26.41 15.43 17.74
CA LYS A 13 25.70 16.34 18.64
C LYS A 13 24.59 17.03 17.86
N GLY A 14 23.34 16.66 18.15
CA GLY A 14 22.18 17.42 17.70
C GLY A 14 21.33 16.74 16.62
N ALA A 15 20.86 15.52 16.88
CA ALA A 15 19.63 15.04 16.27
C ALA A 15 18.81 14.37 17.37
N THR A 16 17.97 15.16 18.03
CA THR A 16 16.80 14.66 18.75
C THR A 16 15.86 14.07 17.72
N ALA A 17 16.14 12.83 17.32
CA ALA A 17 15.19 12.01 16.61
C ALA A 17 14.01 11.79 17.56
N ALA A 18 12.91 12.49 17.31
CA ALA A 18 11.62 12.07 17.80
C ALA A 18 11.39 10.66 17.23
N LEU A 19 11.65 9.65 18.06
CA LEU A 19 11.21 8.29 17.84
C LEU A 19 9.68 8.33 17.86
N LEU A 20 9.10 8.60 16.69
CA LEU A 20 7.78 8.08 16.37
C LEU A 20 7.96 6.56 16.28
N THR A 21 7.85 5.91 17.43
CA THR A 21 7.59 4.48 17.51
C THR A 21 6.23 4.25 16.87
N VAL A 22 6.21 4.09 15.55
CA VAL A 22 5.11 3.40 14.88
C VAL A 22 5.10 1.99 15.47
N PRO A 23 4.02 1.53 16.11
CA PRO A 23 3.93 0.14 16.47
C PRO A 23 3.95 -0.66 15.16
N ALA A 24 5.07 -1.32 14.91
CA ALA A 24 5.15 -2.40 13.94
C ALA A 24 4.32 -3.56 14.49
N THR A 25 3.02 -3.53 14.25
CA THR A 25 2.12 -4.66 14.51
C THR A 25 2.40 -5.72 13.45
N ILE A 26 3.49 -6.47 13.64
CA ILE A 26 3.74 -7.72 12.91
C ILE A 26 2.99 -8.83 13.64
N THR A 27 1.76 -9.10 13.22
CA THR A 27 1.05 -10.37 13.44
C THR A 27 0.02 -10.59 12.34
N ALA A 28 0.43 -11.19 11.22
CA ALA A 28 -0.40 -12.11 10.42
C ALA A 28 0.44 -12.70 9.28
N LEU A 29 1.33 -13.62 9.63
CA LEU A 29 1.95 -14.55 8.69
C LEU A 29 0.93 -15.65 8.30
N GLU A 30 -0.21 -15.23 7.74
CA GLU A 30 -1.19 -15.99 6.91
C GLU A 30 -2.33 -15.06 6.44
N ALA A 31 -2.07 -13.75 6.30
CA ALA A 31 -3.04 -12.81 5.75
C ALA A 31 -2.91 -12.78 4.23
N ASP A 32 -4.02 -12.93 3.52
CA ASP A 32 -4.11 -12.70 2.09
C ASP A 32 -3.55 -11.30 1.75
N PRO A 33 -2.40 -11.21 1.05
CA PRO A 33 -1.72 -9.94 0.82
C PRO A 33 -2.55 -8.97 -0.02
N LEU A 34 -3.37 -9.49 -0.93
CA LEU A 34 -4.29 -8.68 -1.71
C LEU A 34 -5.39 -8.11 -0.81
N ARG A 35 -5.91 -8.94 0.10
CA ARG A 35 -6.93 -8.49 1.08
C ARG A 35 -6.38 -7.43 2.04
N ALA A 36 -5.14 -7.58 2.48
CA ALA A 36 -4.45 -6.58 3.31
C ALA A 36 -4.31 -5.25 2.56
N LEU A 37 -3.98 -5.30 1.26
CA LEU A 37 -3.91 -4.10 0.41
C LEU A 37 -5.28 -3.42 0.24
N VAL A 38 -6.35 -4.19 0.03
CA VAL A 38 -7.73 -3.66 -0.04
C VAL A 38 -8.12 -2.99 1.28
N ALA A 39 -7.77 -3.56 2.43
CA ALA A 39 -8.01 -2.96 3.73
C ALA A 39 -7.23 -1.64 3.89
N ALA A 40 -5.94 -1.63 3.53
CA ALA A 40 -5.11 -0.44 3.57
C ALA A 40 -5.65 0.69 2.68
N TYR A 41 -6.22 0.36 1.52
CA TYR A 41 -6.85 1.36 0.64
C TYR A 41 -8.06 2.00 1.31
N ARG A 42 -8.91 1.20 1.96
CA ARG A 42 -10.08 1.72 2.68
C ARG A 42 -9.68 2.59 3.86
N ASP A 43 -8.62 2.22 4.58
CA ASP A 43 -8.06 3.04 5.65
C ASP A 43 -7.51 4.37 5.11
N GLU A 44 -6.84 4.35 3.96
CA GLU A 44 -6.39 5.56 3.27
C GLU A 44 -7.56 6.46 2.86
N CYS A 45 -8.61 5.91 2.25
CA CYS A 45 -9.83 6.67 1.94
C CYS A 45 -10.48 7.26 3.19
N ALA A 46 -10.58 6.50 4.29
CA ALA A 46 -11.15 6.98 5.54
C ALA A 46 -10.32 8.12 6.13
N ARG A 47 -8.99 8.01 6.06
CA ARG A 47 -8.05 9.04 6.51
C ARG A 47 -8.19 10.33 5.69
N LEU A 48 -8.27 10.22 4.36
CA LEU A 48 -8.46 11.35 3.46
C LEU A 48 -9.82 12.04 3.69
N ASN A 49 -10.89 11.24 3.83
CA ASN A 49 -12.24 11.76 4.09
C ASN A 49 -12.39 12.44 5.46
N ALA A 50 -11.46 12.19 6.39
CA ALA A 50 -11.44 12.85 7.70
C ALA A 50 -10.82 14.26 7.66
N ILE A 51 -10.16 14.63 6.56
CA ILE A 51 -9.58 15.97 6.37
C ILE A 51 -10.74 16.96 6.12
N PRO A 52 -10.90 18.00 6.96
CA PRO A 52 -11.96 18.99 6.75
C PRO A 52 -11.68 19.86 5.51
N GLY A 53 -12.69 20.03 4.66
CA GLY A 53 -12.57 20.86 3.46
C GLY A 53 -11.99 20.08 2.28
N ASP A 54 -11.24 20.77 1.42
CA ASP A 54 -10.58 20.16 0.28
C ASP A 54 -9.32 19.41 0.72
N ILE A 55 -9.08 18.23 0.13
CA ILE A 55 -7.86 17.46 0.37
C ILE A 55 -6.69 18.19 -0.30
N PRO A 56 -5.57 18.46 0.40
CA PRO A 56 -4.38 19.08 -0.20
C PRO A 56 -3.83 18.27 -1.38
N ASP A 57 -3.34 18.95 -2.42
CA ASP A 57 -2.78 18.30 -3.61
C ASP A 57 -1.52 17.46 -3.32
N ASP A 58 -0.79 17.79 -2.24
CA ASP A 58 0.44 17.09 -1.81
C ASP A 58 0.19 16.00 -0.77
N GLU A 59 -1.08 15.72 -0.45
CA GLU A 59 -1.45 14.69 0.49
C GLU A 59 -1.09 13.30 -0.04
N PRO A 60 -0.25 12.51 0.67
CA PRO A 60 0.22 11.22 0.17
C PRO A 60 -0.90 10.19 0.03
N THR A 61 -0.91 9.49 -1.10
CA THR A 61 -1.84 8.39 -1.40
C THR A 61 -1.11 7.11 -1.84
N PRO A 62 -0.15 6.60 -1.04
CA PRO A 62 0.70 5.47 -1.41
C PRO A 62 -0.08 4.20 -1.76
N VAL A 63 -1.26 3.97 -1.15
CA VAL A 63 -2.03 2.76 -1.46
C VAL A 63 -2.78 2.90 -2.79
N TRP A 64 -3.36 4.07 -3.05
CA TRP A 64 -3.90 4.41 -4.37
C TRP A 64 -2.84 4.29 -5.48
N GLU A 65 -1.64 4.79 -5.24
CA GLU A 65 -0.50 4.65 -6.16
C GLU A 65 -0.15 3.17 -6.39
N ALA A 66 0.00 2.38 -5.31
CA ALA A 66 0.29 0.96 -5.39
C ALA A 66 -0.77 0.18 -6.20
N LEU A 67 -2.06 0.51 -6.01
CA LEU A 67 -3.15 -0.08 -6.78
C LEU A 67 -3.07 0.25 -8.28
N ASN A 68 -2.66 1.47 -8.63
CA ASN A 68 -2.62 1.92 -10.03
C ASN A 68 -1.35 1.54 -10.79
N GLU A 69 -0.20 1.46 -10.11
CA GLU A 69 1.08 1.39 -10.81
C GLU A 69 1.57 -0.03 -11.10
N GLY A 70 1.24 -0.99 -10.23
CA GLY A 70 1.92 -2.29 -10.22
C GLY A 70 1.02 -3.49 -10.46
N PRO A 71 1.61 -4.62 -10.88
CA PRO A 71 0.96 -5.91 -10.69
C PRO A 71 0.75 -6.12 -9.18
N LEU A 72 -0.48 -6.47 -8.81
CA LEU A 72 -0.83 -6.71 -7.41
C LEU A 72 -0.50 -8.16 -7.03
N PRO A 73 -0.24 -8.44 -5.74
CA PRO A 73 -0.10 -9.80 -5.29
C PRO A 73 -1.37 -10.61 -5.61
N VAL A 74 -1.21 -11.84 -6.08
CA VAL A 74 -2.33 -12.76 -6.32
C VAL A 74 -3.06 -13.01 -4.99
N ALA A 75 -4.39 -13.10 -5.03
CA ALA A 75 -5.15 -13.43 -3.84
C ALA A 75 -4.74 -14.82 -3.31
N ALA A 76 -4.56 -14.93 -1.99
CA ALA A 76 -4.25 -16.22 -1.36
C ALA A 76 -5.52 -17.00 -0.98
N THR A 77 -6.67 -16.31 -0.97
CA THR A 77 -7.95 -16.84 -0.50
C THR A 77 -9.10 -16.43 -1.41
N LYS A 78 -10.21 -17.17 -1.33
CA LYS A 78 -11.45 -16.82 -2.02
C LYS A 78 -11.97 -15.48 -1.52
N GLU A 79 -11.87 -15.24 -0.23
CA GLU A 79 -12.30 -14.00 0.41
C GLU A 79 -11.51 -12.79 -0.12
N GLY A 80 -10.18 -12.90 -0.24
CA GLY A 80 -9.37 -11.82 -0.83
C GLY A 80 -9.63 -11.59 -2.30
N ALA A 81 -9.84 -12.65 -3.09
CA ALA A 81 -10.25 -12.52 -4.49
C ALA A 81 -11.61 -11.80 -4.62
N MET A 82 -12.57 -12.14 -3.77
CA MET A 82 -13.87 -11.48 -3.74
C MET A 82 -13.78 -10.01 -3.29
N ASP A 83 -12.96 -9.71 -2.28
CA ASP A 83 -12.77 -8.35 -1.80
C ASP A 83 -12.11 -7.46 -2.87
N ALA A 84 -11.14 -7.99 -3.63
CA ALA A 84 -10.54 -7.29 -4.77
C ALA A 84 -11.54 -7.03 -5.91
N LEU A 85 -12.38 -8.02 -6.26
CA LEU A 85 -13.41 -7.84 -7.29
C LEU A 85 -14.47 -6.81 -6.89
N ARG A 86 -14.88 -6.79 -5.62
CA ARG A 86 -15.81 -5.79 -5.10
C ARG A 86 -15.21 -4.39 -5.18
N LEU A 87 -13.96 -4.24 -4.76
CA LEU A 87 -13.26 -2.96 -4.86
C LEU A 87 -13.14 -2.52 -6.32
N ALA A 88 -12.81 -3.42 -7.25
CA ALA A 88 -12.75 -3.10 -8.68
C ALA A 88 -14.09 -2.57 -9.22
N ILE A 89 -15.22 -3.15 -8.80
CA ILE A 89 -16.57 -2.68 -9.18
C ILE A 89 -16.85 -1.29 -8.60
N GLU A 90 -16.46 -1.04 -7.35
CA GLU A 90 -16.58 0.29 -6.71
C GLU A 90 -15.76 1.32 -7.49
N MET A 91 -14.48 1.05 -7.72
CA MET A 91 -13.57 1.96 -8.43
C MET A 91 -13.99 2.22 -9.88
N HIS A 92 -14.60 1.25 -10.57
CA HIS A 92 -15.09 1.47 -11.93
C HIS A 92 -16.24 2.48 -12.01
N LYS A 93 -17.02 2.63 -10.92
CA LYS A 93 -18.10 3.63 -10.85
C LYS A 93 -17.56 5.01 -10.55
N ASP A 94 -16.53 5.09 -9.71
CA ASP A 94 -16.03 6.36 -9.17
C ASP A 94 -14.90 6.96 -10.03
N PHE A 95 -14.16 6.12 -10.77
CA PHE A 95 -12.98 6.54 -11.53
C PHE A 95 -13.05 6.09 -12.99
N THR A 96 -12.85 7.03 -13.91
CA THR A 96 -12.66 6.71 -15.33
C THR A 96 -11.17 6.51 -15.62
N TYR A 97 -10.82 5.44 -16.33
CA TYR A 97 -9.44 5.15 -16.80
C TYR A 97 -8.38 4.81 -15.73
N THR A 98 -8.78 4.43 -14.51
CA THR A 98 -7.83 3.91 -13.51
C THR A 98 -7.26 2.55 -13.93
N LYS A 99 -5.97 2.32 -13.66
CA LYS A 99 -5.32 1.01 -13.84
C LYS A 99 -5.60 0.07 -12.67
N ALA A 100 -6.07 0.58 -11.54
CA ALA A 100 -6.39 -0.23 -10.37
C ALA A 100 -7.47 -1.27 -10.65
N VAL A 101 -8.48 -0.95 -11.46
CA VAL A 101 -9.56 -1.88 -11.82
C VAL A 101 -9.00 -3.13 -12.51
N PRO A 102 -8.30 -3.04 -13.66
CA PRO A 102 -7.73 -4.23 -14.29
C PRO A 102 -6.68 -4.93 -13.41
N ASN A 103 -5.90 -4.20 -12.61
CA ASN A 103 -4.90 -4.79 -11.70
C ASN A 103 -5.54 -5.66 -10.61
N LEU A 104 -6.62 -5.18 -9.96
CA LEU A 104 -7.39 -5.92 -8.98
C LEU A 104 -8.06 -7.15 -9.58
N MET A 105 -8.61 -7.02 -10.79
CA MET A 105 -9.21 -8.13 -11.53
C MET A 105 -8.18 -9.21 -11.85
N GLN A 106 -6.98 -8.85 -12.29
CA GLN A 106 -5.90 -9.80 -12.59
C GLN A 106 -5.44 -10.57 -11.35
N ALA A 107 -5.27 -9.87 -10.22
CA ALA A 107 -4.87 -10.52 -8.97
C ALA A 107 -5.94 -11.48 -8.42
N ALA A 108 -7.22 -11.14 -8.55
CA ALA A 108 -8.32 -12.04 -8.21
C ALA A 108 -8.42 -13.22 -9.19
N LEU A 109 -8.22 -12.98 -10.48
CA LEU A 109 -8.24 -14.02 -11.51
C LEU A 109 -7.14 -15.05 -11.28
N GLY A 110 -5.94 -14.61 -10.89
CA GLY A 110 -4.83 -15.51 -10.56
C GLY A 110 -5.20 -16.56 -9.52
N PHE A 111 -5.98 -16.21 -8.49
CA PHE A 111 -6.48 -17.18 -7.52
C PHE A 111 -7.50 -18.16 -8.13
N LEU A 112 -8.44 -17.64 -8.92
CA LEU A 112 -9.53 -18.44 -9.52
C LEU A 112 -9.02 -19.44 -10.56
N GLU A 113 -7.94 -19.10 -11.28
CA GLU A 113 -7.30 -19.97 -12.26
C GLU A 113 -6.39 -21.03 -11.61
N GLY A 114 -6.31 -21.07 -10.28
CA GLY A 114 -5.42 -21.98 -9.56
C GLY A 114 -3.95 -21.57 -9.66
N GLY A 115 -3.68 -20.28 -9.84
CA GLY A 115 -2.35 -19.69 -9.89
C GLY A 115 -1.56 -20.01 -8.64
N ILE A 116 -0.74 -21.05 -8.74
CA ILE A 116 0.34 -21.35 -7.80
C ILE A 116 1.31 -20.17 -7.90
N SER A 117 1.41 -19.38 -6.82
CA SER A 117 2.54 -18.47 -6.61
C SER A 117 3.71 -19.24 -6.01
#